data_AF-G5JDZ4-F1
#
_entry.id   AF-G5JDZ4-F1
#
_cell.length_a   1.000
_cell.length_b   1.000
_cell.length_c   1.000
_cell.angle_alpha   90.00
_cell.angle_beta   90.00
_cell.angle_gamma   90.00
#
_symmetry.space_group_name_H-M   'P 1'
#
loop_
_entity.id
_entity.type
_entity.pdbx_description
1 polymer ?
#
loop_
_entity_poly.entity_id
_entity_poly.type
_entity_poly.pdbx_seq_one_letter_code
_entity_poly.pdbx_strand_id
1 'polypeptide(L)' 'MSNASITKTTPEWNTINWAKVQRKVFKLQKRIFQAVRSGNKVKAKKLQKLLLKSHYAKLLATRKVTQDNQG' A
#
# COMPACT_ATOMS: atom_id res chain seq x y z
N MET A 1 18.39 -12.80 -37.56
CA MET A 1 16.99 -12.72 -37.07
C MET A 1 17.06 -12.27 -35.63
N SER A 2 16.41 -11.16 -35.29
CA SER A 2 16.57 -10.42 -34.04
C SER A 2 16.03 -11.21 -32.84
N ASN A 3 16.90 -11.51 -31.87
CA ASN A 3 16.48 -11.98 -30.55
C ASN A 3 15.80 -10.81 -29.84
N ALA A 4 14.48 -10.84 -29.78
CA ALA A 4 13.72 -9.95 -28.93
C ALA A 4 14.13 -10.20 -27.48
N SER A 5 14.92 -9.29 -26.89
CA SER A 5 15.17 -9.26 -25.46
C SER A 5 13.82 -9.14 -24.74
N ILE A 6 13.32 -10.25 -24.22
CA ILE A 6 12.19 -10.27 -23.29
C ILE A 6 12.69 -9.55 -22.05
N THR A 7 12.50 -8.22 -22.01
CA THR A 7 12.71 -7.45 -20.80
C THR A 7 11.70 -7.97 -19.79
N LYS A 8 12.15 -8.82 -18.86
CA LYS A 8 11.38 -9.18 -17.68
C LYS A 8 11.19 -7.90 -16.89
N THR A 9 10.09 -7.20 -17.14
CA THR A 9 9.64 -6.06 -16.33
C THR A 9 9.06 -6.57 -15.01
N THR A 10 9.81 -7.42 -14.31
CA THR A 10 9.54 -7.66 -12.89
C THR A 10 10.06 -6.42 -12.19
N PRO A 11 9.20 -5.55 -11.62
CA PRO A 11 9.70 -4.52 -10.73
C PRO A 11 10.42 -5.24 -9.59
N GLU A 12 11.75 -5.15 -9.55
CA GLU A 12 12.52 -5.72 -8.46
C GLU A 12 12.01 -5.08 -7.17
N TRP A 13 11.65 -5.89 -6.17
CA TRP A 13 11.15 -5.43 -4.87
C TRP A 13 12.05 -4.35 -4.22
N ASN A 14 13.34 -4.36 -4.59
CA ASN A 14 14.37 -3.44 -4.15
C ASN A 14 14.26 -2.02 -4.77
N THR A 15 13.59 -1.88 -5.91
CA THR A 15 13.42 -0.59 -6.62
C THR A 15 12.28 0.26 -6.05
N ILE A 16 11.41 -0.35 -5.24
CA ILE A 16 10.24 0.31 -4.69
C ILE A 16 10.66 1.24 -3.54
N ASN A 17 10.28 2.52 -3.63
CA ASN A 17 10.47 3.45 -2.51
C ASN A 17 9.48 3.15 -1.37
N TRP A 18 9.87 2.24 -0.49
CA TRP A 18 9.05 1.79 0.64
C TRP A 18 8.69 2.89 1.63
N ALA A 19 9.58 3.86 1.85
CA ALA A 19 9.32 5.00 2.71
C ALA A 19 8.13 5.83 2.20
N LYS A 20 8.04 6.03 0.88
CA LYS A 20 6.89 6.71 0.25
C LYS A 20 5.61 5.90 0.42
N VAL A 21 5.66 4.59 0.21
CA VAL A 21 4.51 3.67 0.37
C VAL A 21 3.98 3.75 1.81
N GLN A 22 4.85 3.52 2.80
CA GLN A 22 4.50 3.57 4.22
C GLN A 22 3.93 4.94 4.61
N ARG A 23 4.57 6.04 4.19
CA ARG A 23 4.09 7.40 4.49
C ARG A 23 2.68 7.66 3.94
N LYS A 24 2.36 7.17 2.74
CA LYS A 24 1.02 7.34 2.13
C LYS A 24 -0.02 6.53 2.88
N VAL A 25 0.28 5.28 3.24
CA VAL A 25 -0.61 4.41 4.04
C VAL A 25 -0.84 5.02 5.43
N PHE A 26 0.22 5.42 6.11
CA PHE A 26 0.15 6.01 7.45
C PHE A 26 -0.69 7.30 7.49
N LYS A 27 -0.54 8.19 6.52
CA LYS A 27 -1.37 9.40 6.41
C LYS A 27 -2.86 9.05 6.30
N LEU A 28 -3.21 8.02 5.53
CA LEU A 28 -4.59 7.60 5.37
C LEU A 28 -5.14 6.95 6.65
N GLN A 29 -4.35 6.09 7.30
CA GLN A 29 -4.70 5.50 8.61
C GLN A 29 -4.89 6.59 9.68
N LYS A 30 -4.03 7.60 9.74
CA LYS A 30 -4.16 8.74 10.66
C LYS A 30 -5.46 9.52 10.41
N ARG A 31 -5.87 9.71 9.16
CA ARG A 31 -7.16 10.34 8.82
C ARG A 31 -8.35 9.49 9.25
N ILE A 32 -8.26 8.17 9.13
CA ILE A 32 -9.29 7.24 9.65
C ILE A 32 -9.38 7.39 11.16
N PHE A 33 -8.25 7.34 11.87
CA PHE A 33 -8.19 7.51 13.33
C PHE A 33 -8.83 8.83 13.77
N GLN A 34 -8.47 9.95 13.13
CA GLN A 34 -9.06 11.26 13.43
C GLN A 34 -10.58 11.28 13.20
N ALA A 35 -11.06 10.68 12.10
CA ALA A 35 -12.49 10.63 11.79
C ALA A 35 -13.28 9.76 12.78
N VAL A 36 -12.71 8.64 13.24
CA VAL A 36 -13.29 7.80 14.29
C VAL A 36 -13.32 8.57 15.61
N ARG A 37 -12.20 9.20 15.99
CA ARG A 37 -12.08 9.98 17.24
C ARG A 37 -13.06 11.15 17.30
N SER A 38 -13.36 11.77 16.15
CA SER A 38 -14.35 12.87 16.08
C SER A 38 -15.80 12.38 15.95
N GLY A 39 -16.08 11.07 16.10
CA GLY A 39 -17.42 10.49 15.94
C GLY A 39 -17.97 10.47 14.51
N ASN A 40 -17.19 10.88 13.49
CA ASN A 40 -17.65 10.95 12.11
C ASN A 40 -17.55 9.59 11.42
N LYS A 41 -18.49 8.70 11.76
CA LYS A 41 -18.56 7.31 11.26
C LYS A 41 -18.68 7.22 9.74
N VAL A 42 -19.42 8.14 9.11
CA VAL A 42 -19.58 8.18 7.64
C VAL A 42 -18.24 8.46 6.96
N LYS A 43 -17.49 9.46 7.44
CA LYS A 43 -16.16 9.79 6.93
C LYS A 43 -15.16 8.66 7.17
N ALA A 44 -15.18 8.05 8.35
CA ALA A 44 -14.33 6.90 8.66
C ALA A 44 -14.58 5.74 7.68
N LYS A 45 -15.85 5.36 7.43
CA LYS A 45 -16.22 4.30 6.48
C LYS A 45 -15.76 4.61 5.05
N LYS A 46 -15.90 5.86 4.59
CA LYS A 46 -15.39 6.30 3.28
C LYS A 46 -13.87 6.15 3.19
N LEU A 47 -13.15 6.57 4.23
CA LEU A 47 -11.68 6.48 4.27
C LEU A 47 -11.17 5.04 4.37
N GLN A 48 -11.87 4.17 5.11
CA GLN A 48 -11.56 2.73 5.16
C GLN A 48 -11.74 2.09 3.78
N LYS A 49 -12.84 2.38 3.06
CA LYS A 49 -13.03 1.92 1.67
C LYS A 49 -11.91 2.40 0.75
N LEU A 50 -11.45 3.64 0.92
CA LEU A 50 -10.31 4.19 0.18
C LEU A 50 -9.02 3.42 0.50
N LEU A 51 -8.78 3.07 1.77
CA LEU A 51 -7.62 2.30 2.19
C LEU A 51 -7.61 0.91 1.53
N LEU A 52 -8.74 0.20 1.53
CA LEU A 52 -8.89 -1.11 0.89
C LEU A 52 -8.62 -1.07 -0.62
N LYS A 53 -8.98 0.03 -1.29
CA LYS A 53 -8.73 0.24 -2.72
C LYS A 53 -7.33 0.78 -3.04
N SER A 54 -6.55 1.19 -2.04
CA SER A 54 -5.28 1.86 -2.24
C SER A 54 -4.19 0.90 -2.75
N HIS A 55 -3.57 1.24 -3.88
CA HIS A 55 -2.42 0.52 -4.42
C HIS A 55 -1.28 0.41 -3.39
N TYR A 56 -0.93 1.52 -2.72
CA TYR A 56 0.14 1.52 -1.71
C TYR A 56 -0.19 0.66 -0.49
N ALA A 57 -1.47 0.58 -0.08
CA ALA A 57 -1.86 -0.29 1.02
C ALA A 57 -1.76 -1.77 0.63
N LYS A 58 -2.21 -2.13 -0.57
CA LYS A 58 -2.08 -3.50 -1.10
C LYS A 58 -0.61 -3.90 -1.21
N LEU A 59 0.22 -3.03 -1.79
CA LEU A 59 1.66 -3.28 -1.95
C LEU A 59 2.37 -3.49 -0.61
N LEU A 60 2.05 -2.67 0.40
CA LEU A 60 2.60 -2.83 1.74
C LEU A 60 2.13 -4.13 2.40
N ALA A 61 0.87 -4.52 2.20
CA ALA A 61 0.32 -5.77 2.72
C ALA A 61 1.00 -6.99 2.07
N THR A 62 1.20 -6.98 0.75
CA THR A 62 1.91 -8.05 0.04
C THR A 62 3.32 -8.21 0.58
N ARG A 63 4.11 -7.12 0.67
CA ARG A 63 5.46 -7.17 1.26
C ARG A 63 5.46 -7.78 2.66
N LYS A 64 4.52 -7.34 3.51
CA LYS A 64 4.46 -7.84 4.89
C LYS A 64 4.24 -9.35 4.93
N VAL A 65 3.34 -9.87 4.09
CA VAL A 65 3.06 -11.31 4.01
C VAL A 65 4.22 -12.09 3.36
N THR A 66 4.85 -11.54 2.33
CA THR A 66 5.84 -12.28 1.54
C THR A 66 7.28 -12.16 2.03
N GLN A 67 7.61 -11.14 2.82
CA GLN A 67 8.99 -10.85 3.24
C GLN A 67 9.13 -10.77 4.75
N ASP A 68 8.20 -10.09 5.44
CA ASP A 68 8.35 -9.78 6.86
C ASP A 68 7.75 -10.87 7.77
N ASN A 69 6.73 -11.60 7.31
CA ASN A 69 6.10 -12.70 8.05
C ASN A 69 6.82 -14.03 7.74
N GLN A 70 7.94 -14.30 8.43
CA GLN A 70 8.71 -15.55 8.26
C GLN A 70 8.25 -16.72 9.15
N GLY A 71 7.16 -16.57 9.92
CA GLY A 71 6.71 -17.53 10.92
C GLY A 71 6.71 -16.91 12.29
#